data_AF-A0A1Z5J1M7-F1
#
_entry.id   AF-A0A1Z5J1M7-F1
#
_cell.length_a   1.000
_cell.length_b   1.000
_cell.length_c   1.000
_cell.angle_alpha   90.00
_cell.angle_beta   90.00
_cell.angle_gamma   90.00
#
_symmetry.space_group_name_H-M   'P 1'
#
loop_
_entity.id
_entity.type
_entity.pdbx_description
1 polymer ?
#
loop_
_entity_poly.entity_id
_entity_poly.type
_entity_poly.pdbx_seq_one_letter_code
_entity_poly.pdbx_strand_id
1 'polypeptide(L)'
;MNSKTTHFGIDSVADIARVAVIAALYVVITTVLAAFSFGPVQVRLAEMLNLLAIYNKRYVIAVPLGVAISNLASPYGIVDIIWGSLSTFVTMLVLYYVAKHISNFYGKLVAGVLIVTFSMFTIALELAWLGNAAFWPTFWINWGTIAIGEFISLTIGAILLVLMSLRIDLNKLFD
;
A
#
# COMPACT_ATOMS: atom_id res chain seq x y z
N MET A 1 -6.31 17.29 -30.38
CA MET A 1 -6.26 15.86 -29.98
C MET A 1 -6.73 15.77 -28.55
N ASN A 2 -7.98 15.34 -28.34
CA ASN A 2 -8.54 15.11 -27.01
C ASN A 2 -7.92 13.81 -26.46
N SER A 3 -6.87 13.93 -25.65
CA SER A 3 -6.41 12.81 -24.83
C SER A 3 -7.52 12.50 -23.84
N LYS A 4 -8.27 11.43 -24.11
CA LYS A 4 -9.11 10.81 -23.09
C LYS A 4 -8.14 10.30 -22.04
N THR A 5 -7.91 11.08 -21.00
CA THR A 5 -7.21 10.59 -19.80
C THR A 5 -7.93 9.32 -19.39
N THR A 6 -7.24 8.19 -19.47
CA THR A 6 -7.76 6.95 -18.90
C THR A 6 -8.14 7.21 -17.45
N HIS A 7 -9.15 6.52 -16.93
CA HIS A 7 -9.65 6.79 -15.58
C HIS A 7 -8.58 6.74 -14.49
N PHE A 8 -7.42 6.12 -14.74
CA PHE A 8 -6.29 6.00 -13.83
C PHE A 8 -5.00 6.72 -14.27
N GLY A 9 -5.01 7.45 -15.40
CA GLY A 9 -3.84 8.21 -15.86
C GLY A 9 -2.70 7.35 -16.41
N ILE A 10 -3.04 6.23 -17.07
CA ILE A 10 -2.10 5.36 -17.79
C ILE A 10 -2.39 5.52 -19.28
N ASP A 11 -1.72 6.46 -19.93
CA ASP A 11 -2.01 6.85 -21.31
C ASP A 11 -0.87 6.48 -22.27
N SER A 12 0.31 6.14 -21.75
CA SER A 12 1.51 5.82 -22.53
C SER A 12 2.22 4.54 -22.07
N VAL A 13 3.09 4.01 -22.94
CA VAL A 13 3.96 2.86 -22.60
C VAL A 13 4.90 3.18 -21.43
N ALA A 14 5.32 4.45 -21.31
CA ALA A 14 6.14 4.90 -20.19
C ALA A 14 5.38 4.82 -18.85
N ASP A 15 4.07 5.11 -18.85
CA ASP A 15 3.25 5.01 -17.65
C ASP A 15 3.08 3.56 -17.20
N ILE A 16 2.89 2.65 -18.16
CA ILE A 16 2.86 1.20 -17.89
C ILE A 16 4.19 0.74 -17.29
N ALA A 17 5.31 1.19 -17.84
CA ALA A 17 6.63 0.86 -17.31
C ALA A 17 6.82 1.36 -15.87
N ARG A 18 6.37 2.59 -15.55
CA ARG A 18 6.42 3.13 -14.19
C ARG A 18 5.57 2.31 -13.22
N VAL A 19 4.35 1.95 -13.60
CA VAL A 19 3.47 1.06 -12.81
C VAL A 19 4.15 -0.28 -12.56
N ALA A 20 4.73 -0.89 -13.61
CA ALA A 20 5.44 -2.17 -13.50
C ALA A 20 6.66 -2.09 -12.59
N VAL A 21 7.44 -1.01 -12.65
CA VAL A 21 8.61 -0.81 -11.76
C VAL A 21 8.18 -0.71 -10.30
N ILE A 22 7.13 0.05 -9.99
CA ILE A 22 6.63 0.16 -8.61
C ILE A 22 6.06 -1.17 -8.11
N ALA A 23 5.29 -1.89 -8.94
CA ALA A 23 4.78 -3.21 -8.59
C ALA A 23 5.93 -4.22 -8.37
N ALA A 24 6.95 -4.22 -9.23
CA ALA A 24 8.13 -5.07 -9.07
C ALA A 24 8.91 -4.73 -7.80
N LEU A 25 9.07 -3.43 -7.49
CA LEU A 25 9.72 -3.00 -6.26
C LEU A 25 8.96 -3.49 -5.02
N TYR A 26 7.62 -3.39 -5.05
CA TYR A 26 6.78 -3.93 -3.99
C TYR A 26 7.06 -5.44 -3.78
N VAL A 27 7.01 -6.22 -4.86
CA VAL A 27 7.24 -7.68 -4.81
C VAL A 27 8.65 -8.02 -4.29
N VAL A 28 9.68 -7.31 -4.76
CA VAL A 28 11.07 -7.54 -4.31
C VAL A 28 11.22 -7.24 -2.82
N ILE A 29 10.66 -6.13 -2.34
CA ILE A 29 10.72 -5.77 -0.92
C ILE A 29 10.00 -6.82 -0.07
N THR A 30 8.80 -7.23 -0.47
CA THR A 30 8.02 -8.25 0.26
C THR A 30 8.69 -9.61 0.27
N THR A 31 9.31 -10.02 -0.84
CA THR A 31 9.98 -11.33 -0.94
C THR A 31 11.31 -11.37 -0.20
N VAL A 32 12.15 -10.34 -0.30
CA VAL A 32 13.43 -10.25 0.43
C VAL A 32 13.20 -10.17 1.93
N LEU A 33 12.13 -9.50 2.35
CA LEU A 33 11.76 -9.32 3.75
C LEU A 33 10.63 -10.25 4.20
N ALA A 34 10.43 -11.38 3.50
CA ALA A 34 9.35 -12.32 3.77
C ALA A 34 9.31 -12.78 5.24
N ALA A 35 10.46 -12.97 5.87
CA ALA A 35 10.57 -13.33 7.29
C ALA A 35 9.92 -12.29 8.24
N PHE A 36 9.95 -11.01 7.87
CA PHE A 36 9.28 -9.93 8.61
C PHE A 36 7.84 -9.70 8.12
N SER A 37 7.55 -9.97 6.84
CA SER A 37 6.22 -9.74 6.25
C SER A 37 5.19 -10.82 6.61
N PHE A 38 5.60 -12.05 6.92
CA PHE A 38 4.72 -13.18 7.28
C PHE A 38 4.92 -13.73 8.70
N GLY A 39 5.69 -13.02 9.53
CA GLY A 39 5.96 -13.41 10.92
C GLY A 39 4.79 -13.15 11.89
N PRO A 40 4.92 -13.50 13.18
CA PRO A 40 3.90 -13.23 14.20
C PRO A 40 3.63 -11.74 14.43
N VAL A 41 4.66 -10.90 14.23
CA VAL A 41 4.54 -9.45 14.10
C VAL A 41 4.82 -9.13 12.63
N GLN A 42 3.77 -8.91 11.86
CA GLN A 42 3.90 -8.66 10.42
C GLN A 42 4.29 -7.20 10.19
N VAL A 43 5.47 -6.98 9.64
CA VAL A 43 5.92 -5.67 9.15
C VAL A 43 6.07 -5.76 7.64
N ARG A 44 5.15 -5.15 6.88
CA ARG A 44 5.26 -5.10 5.43
C ARG A 44 5.89 -3.78 5.03
N LEU A 45 7.22 -3.78 4.95
CA LEU A 45 7.97 -2.61 4.52
C LEU A 45 7.59 -2.15 3.11
N ALA A 46 7.05 -3.03 2.26
CA ALA A 46 6.60 -2.68 0.92
C ALA A 46 5.38 -1.73 0.90
N GLU A 47 4.56 -1.72 1.97
CA GLU A 47 3.38 -0.84 2.08
C GLU A 47 3.75 0.64 2.18
N MET A 48 5.02 0.98 2.43
CA MET A 48 5.50 2.35 2.31
C MET A 48 5.26 2.95 0.91
N LEU A 49 5.19 2.11 -0.13
CA LEU A 49 4.91 2.51 -1.51
C LEU A 49 3.46 3.01 -1.70
N ASN A 50 2.55 2.71 -0.77
CA ASN A 50 1.19 3.27 -0.78
C ASN A 50 1.17 4.79 -0.74
N LEU A 51 2.17 5.41 -0.11
CA LEU A 51 2.28 6.87 -0.07
C LEU A 51 2.52 7.48 -1.45
N LEU A 52 2.97 6.70 -2.44
CA LEU A 52 3.11 7.17 -3.82
C LEU A 52 1.76 7.47 -4.47
N ALA A 53 0.68 6.83 -4.01
CA ALA A 53 -0.69 7.12 -4.47
C ALA A 53 -1.11 8.57 -4.19
N ILE A 54 -0.43 9.29 -3.29
CA ILE A 54 -0.68 10.71 -2.99
C ILE A 54 -0.34 11.61 -4.20
N TYR A 55 0.64 11.23 -5.02
CA TYR A 55 1.14 12.06 -6.11
C TYR A 55 0.38 11.84 -7.41
N ASN A 56 0.11 10.58 -7.76
CA ASN A 56 -0.53 10.27 -9.04
C ASN A 56 -1.46 9.07 -8.94
N LYS A 57 -2.60 9.17 -9.63
CA LYS A 57 -3.64 8.14 -9.64
C LYS A 57 -3.16 6.80 -10.21
N ARG A 58 -2.11 6.79 -11.03
CA ARG A 58 -1.51 5.56 -11.58
C ARG A 58 -1.04 4.59 -10.49
N TYR A 59 -0.53 5.11 -9.37
CA TYR A 59 0.02 4.28 -8.30
C TYR A 59 -1.06 3.61 -7.46
N VAL A 60 -2.32 4.06 -7.58
CA VAL A 60 -3.50 3.37 -7.03
C VAL A 60 -3.67 1.98 -7.66
N ILE A 61 -3.19 1.77 -8.88
CA ILE A 61 -3.18 0.43 -9.53
C ILE A 61 -1.85 -0.30 -9.25
N ALA A 62 -0.74 0.42 -9.25
CA ALA A 62 0.59 -0.19 -9.11
C ALA A 62 0.75 -1.00 -7.82
N VAL A 63 0.30 -0.45 -6.68
CA VAL A 63 0.52 -1.11 -5.39
C VAL A 63 -0.37 -2.35 -5.21
N PRO A 64 -1.69 -2.31 -5.50
CA PRO A 64 -2.53 -3.52 -5.47
C PRO A 64 -2.06 -4.65 -6.40
N LEU A 65 -1.47 -4.31 -7.55
CA LEU A 65 -0.84 -5.31 -8.41
C LEU A 65 0.38 -5.95 -7.74
N GLY A 66 1.21 -5.14 -7.07
CA GLY A 66 2.32 -5.62 -6.25
C GLY A 66 1.85 -6.58 -5.16
N VAL A 67 0.80 -6.22 -4.42
CA VAL A 67 0.17 -7.05 -3.38
C VAL A 67 -0.33 -8.37 -3.96
N ALA A 68 -1.07 -8.32 -5.08
CA ALA A 68 -1.60 -9.52 -5.71
C ALA A 68 -0.49 -10.50 -6.12
N ILE A 69 0.62 -9.98 -6.67
CA ILE A 69 1.76 -10.80 -7.09
C ILE A 69 2.53 -11.34 -5.87
N SER A 70 2.78 -10.52 -4.84
CA SER A 70 3.49 -10.99 -3.64
C SER A 70 2.70 -12.05 -2.89
N ASN A 71 1.37 -11.93 -2.87
CA ASN A 71 0.48 -12.86 -2.16
C ASN A 71 0.36 -14.21 -2.88
N LEU A 72 0.89 -14.37 -4.12
CA LEU A 72 1.06 -15.70 -4.73
C LEU A 72 1.97 -16.61 -3.90
N ALA A 73 2.90 -16.04 -3.13
CA ALA A 73 3.76 -16.77 -2.22
C ALA A 73 3.17 -16.87 -0.79
N SER A 74 1.96 -16.36 -0.55
CA SER A 74 1.35 -16.34 0.78
C SER A 74 0.86 -17.73 1.22
N PRO A 75 1.03 -18.10 2.51
CA PRO A 75 0.50 -19.34 3.07
C PRO A 75 -1.03 -19.47 2.99
N TYR A 76 -1.75 -18.35 2.88
CA TYR A 76 -3.22 -18.28 2.90
C TYR A 76 -3.87 -18.46 1.51
N GLY A 77 -3.06 -18.62 0.46
CA GLY A 77 -3.53 -18.97 -0.88
C GLY A 77 -4.32 -17.87 -1.60
N ILE A 78 -5.26 -18.27 -2.48
CA ILE A 78 -5.98 -17.35 -3.38
C ILE A 78 -6.84 -16.32 -2.62
N VAL A 79 -7.30 -16.64 -1.42
CA VAL A 79 -8.15 -15.75 -0.61
C VAL A 79 -7.39 -14.47 -0.27
N ASP A 80 -6.14 -14.58 0.17
CA ASP A 80 -5.27 -13.44 0.52
C ASP A 80 -4.87 -12.61 -0.70
N ILE A 81 -4.79 -13.25 -1.88
CA ILE A 81 -4.55 -12.52 -3.14
C ILE A 81 -5.73 -11.60 -3.43
N ILE A 82 -6.96 -12.13 -3.42
CA ILE A 82 -8.16 -11.38 -3.79
C ILE A 82 -8.49 -10.34 -2.71
N TRP A 83 -8.51 -10.76 -1.45
CA TRP A 83 -8.89 -9.91 -0.33
C TRP A 83 -7.83 -8.85 -0.03
N GLY A 84 -6.56 -9.23 -0.03
CA GLY A 84 -5.43 -8.30 0.13
C GLY A 84 -5.38 -7.27 -0.98
N SER A 85 -5.44 -7.69 -2.25
CA SER A 85 -5.37 -6.73 -3.37
C SER A 85 -6.59 -5.81 -3.44
N LEU A 86 -7.80 -6.32 -3.18
CA LEU A 86 -9.02 -5.52 -3.19
C LEU A 86 -9.05 -4.51 -2.04
N SER A 87 -8.66 -4.94 -0.83
CA SER A 87 -8.61 -4.05 0.33
C SER A 87 -7.57 -2.94 0.14
N THR A 88 -6.39 -3.25 -0.39
CA THR A 88 -5.39 -2.24 -0.73
C THR A 88 -5.88 -1.30 -1.82
N PHE A 89 -6.55 -1.81 -2.86
CA PHE A 89 -7.10 -0.96 -3.93
C PHE A 89 -8.12 0.05 -3.42
N VAL A 90 -9.06 -0.38 -2.57
CA VAL A 90 -10.04 0.52 -1.94
C VAL A 90 -9.34 1.55 -1.06
N THR A 91 -8.36 1.12 -0.26
CA THR A 91 -7.57 1.99 0.61
C THR A 91 -6.82 3.04 -0.20
N MET A 92 -6.22 2.66 -1.33
CA MET A 92 -5.48 3.58 -2.21
C MET A 92 -6.40 4.59 -2.88
N LEU A 93 -7.62 4.19 -3.24
CA LEU A 93 -8.63 5.12 -3.74
C LEU A 93 -9.01 6.14 -2.66
N VAL A 94 -9.31 5.68 -1.45
CA VAL A 94 -9.65 6.58 -0.32
C VAL A 94 -8.49 7.55 -0.05
N LEU A 95 -7.26 7.04 0.03
CA LEU A 95 -6.07 7.86 0.21
C LEU A 95 -5.92 8.91 -0.88
N TYR A 96 -6.03 8.52 -2.16
CA TYR A 96 -5.94 9.45 -3.28
C TYR A 96 -6.98 10.58 -3.20
N TYR A 97 -8.24 10.23 -2.91
CA TYR A 97 -9.31 11.21 -2.78
C TYR A 97 -9.11 12.14 -1.58
N VAL A 98 -8.73 11.61 -0.42
CA VAL A 98 -8.47 12.42 0.78
C VAL A 98 -7.27 13.34 0.54
N ALA A 99 -6.18 12.83 -0.03
CA ALA A 99 -4.98 13.59 -0.33
C ALA A 99 -5.25 14.76 -1.28
N LYS A 100 -6.21 14.64 -2.19
CA LYS A 100 -6.62 15.74 -3.09
C LYS A 100 -7.25 16.93 -2.35
N HIS A 101 -7.88 16.69 -1.20
CA HIS A 101 -8.52 17.73 -0.38
C HIS A 101 -7.56 18.36 0.64
N ILE A 102 -6.33 17.85 0.76
CA ILE A 102 -5.31 18.36 1.67
C ILE A 102 -4.27 19.12 0.85
N SER A 103 -4.04 20.39 1.17
CA SER A 103 -3.04 21.22 0.46
C SER A 103 -1.61 21.00 0.98
N ASN A 104 -1.45 20.72 2.29
CA ASN A 104 -0.14 20.56 2.92
C ASN A 104 0.48 19.19 2.63
N PHE A 105 1.72 19.17 2.14
CA PHE A 105 2.49 17.96 1.90
C PHE A 105 2.58 17.04 3.13
N TYR A 106 2.94 17.59 4.30
CA TYR A 106 3.02 16.82 5.54
C TYR A 106 1.64 16.29 5.97
N GLY A 107 0.57 17.06 5.72
CA GLY A 107 -0.80 16.64 5.99
C GLY A 107 -1.22 15.44 5.14
N LYS A 108 -0.80 15.39 3.86
CA LYS A 108 -1.04 14.25 2.97
C LYS A 108 -0.33 12.99 3.47
N LEU A 109 0.93 13.12 3.92
CA LEU A 109 1.69 11.99 4.48
C LEU A 109 1.05 11.46 5.76
N VAL A 110 0.68 12.33 6.69
CA VAL A 110 0.00 11.94 7.94
C VAL A 110 -1.33 11.25 7.64
N ALA A 111 -2.13 11.80 6.71
CA ALA A 111 -3.37 11.15 6.27
C ALA A 111 -3.09 9.77 5.66
N GLY A 112 -2.04 9.63 4.84
CA GLY A 112 -1.59 8.35 4.28
C GLY A 112 -1.24 7.33 5.34
N VAL A 113 -0.41 7.71 6.32
CA VAL A 113 -0.04 6.83 7.44
C VAL A 113 -1.28 6.37 8.18
N LEU A 114 -2.19 7.28 8.54
CA LEU A 114 -3.38 6.96 9.32
C LEU A 114 -4.39 6.11 8.55
N ILE A 115 -4.69 6.45 7.30
CA ILE A 115 -5.66 5.73 6.47
C ILE A 115 -5.18 4.30 6.21
N VAL A 116 -3.93 4.13 5.82
CA VAL A 116 -3.38 2.81 5.50
C VAL A 116 -3.22 1.98 6.76
N THR A 117 -2.72 2.55 7.87
CA THR A 117 -2.64 1.84 9.16
C THR A 117 -4.02 1.38 9.63
N PHE A 118 -5.03 2.25 9.52
CA PHE A 118 -6.39 1.89 9.90
C PHE A 118 -6.94 0.77 9.02
N SER A 119 -6.71 0.83 7.70
CA SER A 119 -7.21 -0.16 6.73
C SER A 119 -6.84 -1.61 7.02
N MET A 120 -5.83 -1.84 7.86
CA MET A 120 -5.38 -3.17 8.30
C MET A 120 -6.44 -3.96 9.07
N PHE A 121 -7.54 -3.34 9.51
CA PHE A 121 -8.70 -4.07 10.02
C PHE A 121 -9.25 -5.08 9.00
N THR A 122 -9.12 -4.79 7.70
CA THR A 122 -9.61 -5.68 6.63
C THR A 122 -8.84 -6.99 6.57
N ILE A 123 -7.52 -6.93 6.70
CA ILE A 123 -6.62 -8.08 6.71
C ILE A 123 -6.74 -8.85 8.04
N ALA A 124 -6.87 -8.12 9.16
CA ALA A 124 -7.13 -8.74 10.45
C ALA A 124 -8.46 -9.51 10.48
N LEU A 125 -9.49 -9.02 9.77
CA LEU A 125 -10.77 -9.70 9.63
C LEU A 125 -10.65 -10.99 8.82
N GLU A 126 -9.87 -10.99 7.74
CA GLU A 126 -9.56 -12.19 6.97
C GLU A 126 -8.87 -13.24 7.85
N LEU A 127 -7.81 -12.85 8.57
CA LEU A 127 -7.07 -13.74 9.46
C LEU A 127 -7.95 -14.29 10.60
N ALA A 128 -8.86 -13.48 11.14
CA ALA A 128 -9.80 -13.92 12.16
C ALA A 128 -10.86 -14.89 11.61
N TRP A 129 -11.23 -14.77 10.33
CA TRP A 129 -12.16 -15.68 9.67
C TRP A 129 -11.51 -17.01 9.30
N LEU A 130 -10.27 -16.97 8.80
CA LEU A 130 -9.49 -18.17 8.44
C LEU A 130 -8.91 -18.89 9.66
N GLY A 131 -8.63 -18.15 10.74
CA GLY A 131 -8.20 -18.72 12.00
C GLY A 131 -9.33 -19.50 12.65
N ASN A 132 -9.22 -20.83 12.72
CA ASN A 132 -10.16 -21.74 13.40
C ASN A 132 -10.26 -21.55 14.94
N ALA A 133 -9.86 -20.40 15.47
CA ALA A 133 -9.89 -20.02 16.87
C ALA A 133 -11.03 -19.02 17.16
N ALA A 134 -11.10 -18.50 18.39
CA ALA A 134 -12.08 -17.48 18.74
C ALA A 134 -11.91 -16.22 17.87
N PHE A 135 -12.96 -15.84 17.14
CA PHE A 135 -12.94 -14.76 16.15
C PHE A 135 -12.48 -13.42 16.74
N TRP A 136 -13.15 -12.92 17.79
CA TRP A 136 -12.87 -11.60 18.35
C TRP A 136 -11.47 -11.47 18.98
N PRO A 137 -10.98 -12.41 19.80
CA PRO A 137 -9.60 -12.35 20.30
C PRO A 137 -8.55 -12.38 19.18
N THR A 138 -8.74 -13.25 18.19
CA THR A 138 -7.84 -13.38 17.03
C THR A 138 -7.80 -12.09 16.23
N PHE A 139 -8.96 -11.47 15.99
CA PHE A 139 -9.08 -10.18 15.32
C PHE A 139 -8.30 -9.08 16.03
N TRP A 140 -8.54 -8.85 17.33
CA TRP A 140 -7.91 -7.74 18.05
C TRP A 140 -6.39 -7.88 18.14
N ILE A 141 -5.89 -9.10 18.33
CA ILE A 141 -4.45 -9.38 18.38
C ILE A 141 -3.79 -9.15 17.00
N ASN A 142 -4.37 -9.72 15.94
CA ASN A 142 -3.85 -9.55 14.58
C ASN A 142 -3.93 -8.09 14.14
N TRP A 143 -5.04 -7.41 14.42
CA TRP A 143 -5.18 -5.99 14.08
C TRP A 143 -4.13 -5.14 14.79
N GLY A 144 -3.93 -5.33 16.10
CA GLY A 144 -2.93 -4.57 16.84
C GLY A 144 -1.50 -4.79 16.34
N THR A 145 -1.12 -6.05 16.10
CA THR A 145 0.24 -6.40 15.63
C THR A 145 0.52 -5.89 14.22
N ILE A 146 -0.42 -6.11 13.28
CA ILE A 146 -0.30 -5.65 11.89
C ILE A 146 -0.34 -4.13 11.83
N ALA A 147 -1.28 -3.47 12.52
CA ALA A 147 -1.37 -2.01 12.51
C ALA A 147 -0.09 -1.35 13.05
N ILE A 148 0.55 -1.92 14.07
CA ILE A 148 1.84 -1.41 14.57
C ILE A 148 2.93 -1.56 13.52
N GLY A 149 3.04 -2.74 12.89
CA GLY A 149 4.04 -2.98 11.83
C GLY A 149 3.86 -2.04 10.65
N GLU A 150 2.62 -1.78 10.26
CA GLU A 150 2.27 -0.88 9.17
C GLU A 150 2.52 0.58 9.50
N PHE A 151 2.16 1.01 10.72
CA PHE A 151 2.47 2.35 11.18
C PHE A 151 3.99 2.63 11.11
N ILE A 152 4.82 1.66 11.51
CA ILE A 152 6.28 1.75 11.42
C ILE A 152 6.72 1.85 9.95
N SER A 153 6.24 0.94 9.10
CA SER A 153 6.56 0.91 7.66
C SER A 153 6.24 2.24 6.95
N LEU A 154 5.03 2.74 7.16
CA LEU A 154 4.55 3.99 6.56
C LEU A 154 5.27 5.20 7.13
N THR A 155 5.61 5.20 8.41
CA THR A 155 6.40 6.29 9.01
C THR A 155 7.80 6.35 8.39
N ILE A 156 8.44 5.21 8.18
CA ILE A 156 9.74 5.13 7.47
C ILE A 156 9.57 5.64 6.03
N GLY A 157 8.53 5.22 5.32
CA GLY A 157 8.19 5.71 4.00
C GLY A 157 8.00 7.22 3.93
N ALA A 158 7.26 7.78 4.89
CA ALA A 158 6.99 9.21 4.97
C ALA A 158 8.29 10.00 5.21
N ILE A 159 9.15 9.53 6.13
CA ILE A 159 10.48 10.13 6.37
C ILE A 159 11.32 10.09 5.09
N LEU A 160 11.35 8.96 4.39
CA LEU A 160 12.10 8.80 3.14
C LEU A 160 11.60 9.77 2.07
N LEU A 161 10.29 9.91 1.89
CA LEU A 161 9.70 10.90 0.98
C LEU A 161 10.05 12.33 1.39
N VAL A 162 10.01 12.67 2.68
CA VAL A 162 10.45 13.99 3.16
C VAL A 162 11.92 14.23 2.81
N LEU A 163 12.81 13.27 3.08
CA LEU A 163 14.24 13.40 2.76
C LEU A 163 14.48 13.55 1.25
N MET A 164 13.75 12.80 0.42
CA MET A 164 13.84 12.95 -1.04
C MET A 164 13.31 14.31 -1.50
N SER A 165 12.24 14.83 -0.87
CA SER A 165 11.67 16.14 -1.21
C SER A 165 12.63 17.30 -0.99
N LEU A 166 13.61 17.15 -0.09
CA LEU A 166 14.66 18.15 0.14
C LEU A 166 15.67 18.24 -1.01
N ARG A 167 15.72 17.26 -1.92
CA ARG A 167 16.74 17.16 -2.97
C ARG A 167 16.15 17.06 -4.37
N ILE A 168 14.91 16.59 -4.50
CA ILE A 168 14.26 16.29 -5.77
C ILE A 168 12.81 16.79 -5.72
N ASP A 169 12.34 17.37 -6.81
CA ASP A 169 10.90 17.68 -6.98
C ASP A 169 10.12 16.37 -7.21
N LEU A 170 9.48 15.88 -6.15
CA LEU A 170 8.74 14.63 -6.17
C LEU A 170 7.52 14.67 -7.08
N ASN A 171 6.93 15.86 -7.29
CA ASN A 171 5.83 15.96 -8.24
C ASN A 171 6.34 15.64 -9.64
N LYS A 172 7.47 16.23 -10.04
CA LYS A 172 8.08 15.98 -11.36
C LYS A 172 8.61 14.55 -11.52
N LEU A 173 9.08 13.93 -10.44
CA LEU A 173 9.58 12.55 -10.47
C LEU A 173 8.45 11.53 -10.70
N PHE A 174 7.29 11.78 -10.10
CA PHE A 174 6.18 10.83 -10.07
C PHE A 174 5.01 11.18 -11.01
N ASP A 175 5.07 12.31 -11.72
CA ASP A 175 4.26 12.65 -12.90
C ASP A 175 4.76 11.96 -14.18
#